data_AF-A0AAW9LBM9-F1
#
_entry.id   AF-A0AAW9LBM9-F1
#
_cell.length_a   1.000
_cell.length_b   1.000
_cell.length_c   1.000
_cell.angle_alpha   90.00
_cell.angle_beta   90.00
_cell.angle_gamma   90.00
#
_symmetry.space_group_name_H-M   'P 1'
#
loop_
_entity.id
_entity.type
_entity.pdbx_description
1 polymer ?
#
loop_
_entity_poly.entity_id
_entity_poly.type
_entity_poly.pdbx_seq_one_letter_code
_entity_poly.pdbx_strand_id
1 'polypeptide(L)' 'MYHCRQPGCGWQAIAPSESAAREQYLAHLLDEHTTDVDADVPEGMVQVKLDAEADWVTVTVAEAKRLHERNHD' A
#
# COMPACT_ATOMS: atom_id res chain seq x y z
N MET A 1 4.40 -9.23 -15.95
CA MET A 1 5.38 -9.69 -14.94
C MET A 1 5.46 -8.61 -13.87
N TYR A 2 5.18 -8.94 -12.61
CA TYR A 2 5.20 -7.99 -11.50
C TYR A 2 6.57 -7.98 -10.83
N HIS A 3 7.14 -6.79 -10.62
CA HIS A 3 8.36 -6.55 -9.85
C HIS A 3 8.04 -5.59 -8.71
N CYS A 4 8.74 -5.73 -7.58
CA CYS A 4 8.63 -4.74 -6.53
C CYS A 4 9.25 -3.41 -6.97
N ARG A 5 8.55 -2.31 -6.67
CA ARG A 5 9.02 -0.94 -6.97
C ARG A 5 9.65 -0.24 -5.78
N GLN A 6 9.68 -0.90 -4.61
CA GLN A 6 10.31 -0.33 -3.43
C GLN A 6 11.83 -0.23 -3.64
N PRO A 7 12.46 0.91 -3.30
CA PRO A 7 13.90 1.08 -3.48
C PRO A 7 14.70 -0.04 -2.82
N GLY A 8 15.53 -0.73 -3.60
CA GLY A 8 16.39 -1.80 -3.11
C GLY A 8 15.74 -3.19 -3.01
N CYS A 9 14.44 -3.33 -3.29
CA CYS A 9 13.78 -4.63 -3.29
C CYS A 9 13.88 -5.30 -4.67
N GLY A 10 14.60 -6.42 -4.74
CA GLY A 10 14.77 -7.21 -5.97
C GLY A 10 13.66 -8.24 -6.24
N TRP A 11 12.56 -8.19 -5.49
CA TRP A 11 11.51 -9.20 -5.57
C TRP A 11 10.76 -9.17 -6.90
N GLN A 12 10.40 -10.35 -7.40
CA GLN A 12 9.63 -10.54 -8.63
C GLN A 12 8.65 -11.72 -8.49
N ALA A 13 7.44 -11.55 -9.03
CA ALA A 13 6.43 -12.59 -9.05
C ALA A 13 6.83 -13.74 -9.99
N ILE A 14 6.61 -14.98 -9.54
CA ILE A 14 6.77 -16.20 -10.33
C ILE A 14 5.42 -16.93 -10.29
N ALA A 15 4.57 -16.63 -11.27
CA ALA A 15 3.21 -17.15 -11.32
C ALA A 15 2.77 -17.45 -12.76
N PRO A 16 1.87 -18.42 -12.97
CA PRO A 16 1.44 -18.86 -14.29
C PRO A 16 0.43 -17.92 -14.96
N SER A 17 -0.10 -16.94 -14.23
CA SER A 17 -1.07 -15.97 -14.73
C SER A 17 -0.85 -14.59 -14.12
N GLU A 18 -1.42 -13.57 -14.75
CA GLU A 18 -1.35 -12.19 -14.28
C GLU A 18 -2.06 -12.02 -12.92
N SER A 19 -3.25 -12.63 -12.77
CA SER A 19 -4.01 -12.59 -11.51
C SER A 19 -3.22 -13.19 -10.35
N ALA A 20 -2.59 -14.35 -10.56
CA ALA A 20 -1.77 -15.00 -9.55
C ALA A 20 -0.49 -14.20 -9.26
N ALA A 21 0.11 -13.56 -10.28
CA ALA A 21 1.26 -12.69 -10.09
C ALA A 21 0.89 -11.44 -9.27
N ARG A 22 -0.32 -10.90 -9.46
CA ARG A 22 -0.85 -9.78 -8.68
C ARG A 22 -1.10 -10.18 -7.22
N GLU A 23 -1.67 -11.36 -6.97
CA GLU A 23 -1.87 -11.88 -5.61
C GLU A 23 -0.55 -12.05 -4.87
N GLN A 24 0.45 -12.67 -5.51
CA GLN A 24 1.80 -12.78 -4.95
C GLN A 24 2.42 -11.40 -4.66
N TYR A 25 2.24 -10.45 -5.57
CA TYR A 25 2.76 -9.08 -5.38
C TYR A 25 2.13 -8.38 -4.18
N LEU A 26 0.81 -8.48 -4.02
CA LEU A 26 0.11 -7.90 -2.87
C LEU A 26 0.54 -8.55 -1.55
N ALA A 27 0.71 -9.87 -1.53
CA ALA A 27 1.22 -10.58 -0.36
C ALA A 27 2.63 -10.14 0.02
N HIS A 28 3.54 -10.02 -0.96
CA HIS A 28 4.90 -9.53 -0.73
C HIS A 28 4.93 -8.10 -0.17
N LEU A 29 4.10 -7.19 -0.71
CA LEU A 29 4.04 -5.82 -0.20
C LEU A 29 3.62 -5.80 1.28
N LEU A 30 2.64 -6.61 1.67
CA LEU A 30 2.19 -6.70 3.05
C LEU A 30 3.29 -7.26 3.96
N ASP A 31 3.95 -8.34 3.56
CA ASP A 31 4.93 -9.04 4.40
C ASP A 31 6.24 -8.25 4.59
N GLU A 32 6.79 -7.69 3.50
CA GLU A 32 8.15 -7.13 3.50
C GLU A 32 8.18 -5.60 3.57
N HIS A 33 7.05 -4.94 3.28
CA HIS A 33 7.00 -3.49 3.09
C HIS A 33 5.88 -2.80 3.87
N THR A 34 5.22 -3.51 4.77
CA THR A 34 4.36 -2.89 5.78
C THR A 34 4.88 -3.18 7.18
N THR A 35 4.41 -2.40 8.13
CA THR A 35 4.71 -2.62 9.54
C THR A 35 3.40 -2.49 10.28
N ASP A 36 3.10 -3.46 11.14
CA ASP A 36 1.95 -3.36 12.02
C ASP A 36 2.18 -2.22 13.02
N VAL A 37 1.20 -1.33 13.10
CA VAL A 37 1.20 -0.21 14.04
C VAL A 37 -0.01 -0.38 14.94
N ASP A 38 0.21 -0.30 16.26
CA ASP A 38 -0.87 -0.28 17.23
C ASP A 38 -1.56 1.10 17.20
N ALA A 39 -2.67 1.17 16.47
CA ALA A 39 -3.44 2.39 16.27
C ALA A 39 -4.93 2.09 16.34
N ASP A 40 -5.66 2.84 17.18
CA ASP A 40 -7.12 2.82 17.24
C ASP A 40 -7.71 3.54 16.02
N VAL A 41 -7.85 2.81 14.91
CA VAL A 41 -8.53 3.27 13.71
C VAL A 41 -9.98 2.76 13.73
N PRO A 42 -10.99 3.66 13.65
CA PRO A 42 -12.39 3.23 13.59
C PRO A 42 -12.65 2.28 12.41
N GLU A 43 -13.59 1.36 12.57
CA GLU A 43 -13.96 0.41 11.52
C GLU A 43 -14.34 1.12 10.21
N GLY A 44 -13.79 0.64 9.09
CA GLY A 44 -14.02 1.23 7.77
C GLY A 44 -13.20 2.50 7.45
N MET A 45 -12.38 2.96 8.39
CA MET A 45 -11.45 4.07 8.21
C MET A 45 -10.01 3.57 8.03
N VAL A 46 -9.14 4.43 7.53
CA VAL A 46 -7.70 4.23 7.39
C VAL A 46 -6.96 5.51 7.78
N GLN A 47 -5.75 5.38 8.31
CA GLN A 47 -4.86 6.52 8.52
C GLN A 47 -3.89 6.65 7.34
N VAL A 48 -3.79 7.86 6.80
CA VAL A 48 -2.87 8.18 5.71
C VAL A 48 -1.99 9.36 6.09
N LYS A 49 -0.74 9.32 5.63
CA LYS A 49 0.23 10.41 5.73
C LYS A 49 0.62 10.81 4.31
N LEU A 50 0.37 12.05 3.93
CA LEU A 50 0.60 12.51 2.56
C LEU A 50 2.08 12.82 2.30
N ASP A 51 2.81 13.22 3.35
CA ASP A 51 4.24 13.54 3.31
C ASP A 51 4.93 13.05 4.58
N ALA A 52 6.26 12.88 4.52
CA ALA A 52 7.05 12.42 5.66
C ALA A 52 6.95 13.34 6.88
N GLU A 53 6.64 14.62 6.69
CA GLU A 53 6.51 15.63 7.76
C GLU A 53 5.06 16.02 8.08
N ALA A 54 4.08 15.55 7.32
CA ALA A 54 2.67 15.88 7.55
C ALA A 54 2.10 15.16 8.78
N ASP A 55 0.97 15.62 9.31
CA ASP A 55 0.23 14.87 10.32
C ASP A 55 -0.50 13.66 9.69
N TRP A 56 -0.71 12.61 10.48
CA TRP A 56 -1.56 11.49 10.09
C TRP A 56 -3.03 11.92 10.08
N VAL A 57 -3.76 11.54 9.04
CA VAL A 57 -5.17 11.87 8.89
C VAL A 57 -5.99 10.59 8.78
N THR A 58 -7.02 10.46 9.63
CA THR A 58 -7.98 9.35 9.57
C THR A 58 -9.09 9.69 8.58
N VAL A 59 -9.26 8.86 7.55
CA VAL A 59 -10.23 9.07 6.46
C VAL A 59 -10.86 7.74 6.06
N THR A 60 -11.95 7.77 5.30
CA THR A 60 -12.49 6.54 4.70
C THR A 60 -11.55 6.01 3.62
N VAL A 61 -11.66 4.70 3.31
CA VAL A 61 -10.91 4.08 2.20
C VAL A 61 -11.16 4.80 0.87
N ALA A 62 -12.38 5.30 0.63
CA ALA A 62 -12.73 6.02 -0.58
C ALA A 62 -12.02 7.38 -0.67
N GLU A 63 -11.90 8.10 0.45
CA GLU A 63 -11.19 9.37 0.52
C GLU A 63 -9.68 9.21 0.40
N ALA A 64 -9.11 8.16 1.01
CA ALA A 64 -7.70 7.81 0.84
C ALA A 64 -7.34 7.59 -0.63
N LYS A 65 -8.19 6.90 -1.40
CA LYS A 65 -7.98 6.71 -2.85
C LYS A 65 -7.98 8.04 -3.61
N ARG A 66 -8.94 8.93 -3.33
CA ARG A 66 -8.99 10.27 -3.95
C ARG A 66 -7.78 11.12 -3.60
N LEU A 67 -7.28 11.01 -2.37
CA LEU A 67 -6.07 11.71 -1.94
C LEU A 67 -4.84 11.22 -2.70
N HIS A 68 -4.69 9.90 -2.88
CA HIS A 68 -3.61 9.31 -3.66
C HIS A 68 -3.66 9.76 -5.13
N GLU A 69 -4.83 9.70 -5.77
CA GLU A 69 -5.02 10.11 -7.16
C GLU A 69 -4.62 11.58 -7.38
N ARG A 70 -5.07 12.49 -6.49
CA ARG A 70 -4.73 13.93 -6.59
C ARG A 70 -3.25 14.26 -6.38
N ASN A 71 -2.53 13.46 -5.59
CA ASN A 71 -1.10 13.68 -5.32
C ASN A 71 -0.19 13.09 -6.41
N HIS A 72 -0.73 12.30 -7.34
CA HIS A 72 0.01 11.66 -8.42
C HIS A 72 -0.25 12.27 -9.81
N ASP A 73 -1.10 13.30 -9.90
CA ASP A 73 -1.24 14.22 -11.05
C ASP A 73 -0.29 15.44 -10.90
#